data_AF-A0A7J4U3K8-F1
#
_entry.id   AF-A0A7J4U3K8-F1
#
_cell.length_a   1.000
_cell.length_b   1.000
_cell.length_c   1.000
_cell.angle_alpha   90.00
_cell.angle_beta   90.00
_cell.angle_gamma   90.00
#
_symmetry.space_group_name_H-M   'P 1'
#
loop_
_entity.id
_entity.type
_entity.pdbx_description
1 polymer ?
#
loop_
_entity_poly.entity_id
_entity_poly.type
_entity_poly.pdbx_seq_one_letter_code
_entity_poly.pdbx_strand_id
1 'polypeptide(L)' 'EKRTQREVADVAGVTEVTIRNRYKELLDELDLEREIKKSKKKRKE' A
#
# COMPACT_ATOMS: atom_id res chain seq x y z
N GLU A 1 -13.17 2.75 5.59
CA GLU A 1 -12.36 3.98 5.78
C GLU A 1 -10.97 3.76 5.16
N LYS A 2 -10.36 4.76 4.53
CA LYS A 2 -8.99 4.65 4.02
C LYS A 2 -8.07 5.39 4.97
N ARG A 3 -6.98 4.75 5.39
CA ARG A 3 -5.94 5.34 6.25
C ARG A 3 -4.67 5.55 5.46
N THR A 4 -3.95 6.62 5.76
CA THR A 4 -2.63 6.90 5.23
C THR A 4 -1.58 6.00 5.89
N GLN A 5 -0.44 5.80 5.22
CA GLN A 5 0.65 5.00 5.80
C GLN A 5 1.25 5.66 7.04
N ARG A 6 1.20 6.99 7.14
CA ARG A 6 1.60 7.75 8.33
C ARG A 6 0.70 7.45 9.52
N GLU A 7 -0.62 7.50 9.36
CA GLU A 7 -1.56 7.16 10.44
C GLU A 7 -1.41 5.71 10.91
N VAL A 8 -1.13 4.79 9.98
CA VAL A 8 -0.86 3.39 10.33
C VAL A 8 0.46 3.28 11.11
N ALA A 9 1.50 4.01 10.70
CA ALA A 9 2.80 4.02 11.37
C ALA A 9 2.71 4.59 12.80
N ASP A 10 1.98 5.69 12.97
CA ASP A 10 1.75 6.35 14.27
C ASP A 10 1.05 5.41 15.27
N VAL A 11 0.03 4.67 14.82
CA VAL A 11 -0.69 3.68 15.66
C VAL A 11 0.17 2.44 15.96
N ALA A 12 0.96 1.98 14.98
CA ALA A 12 1.80 0.80 15.12
C ALA A 12 3.13 1.06 15.86
N GLY A 13 3.45 2.32 16.17
CA GLY A 13 4.71 2.70 16.83
C GLY A 13 5.95 2.43 15.97
N VAL A 14 5.81 2.49 14.65
CA VAL A 14 6.90 2.29 13.68
C VAL A 14 7.05 3.50 12.77
N THR A 15 8.10 3.54 11.97
CA THR A 15 8.27 4.63 11.00
C THR A 15 7.43 4.40 9.74
N GLU A 16 7.06 5.48 9.04
CA GLU A 16 6.35 5.38 7.75
C GLU A 16 7.14 4.54 6.73
N VAL A 17 8.47 4.61 6.75
CA VAL A 17 9.34 3.81 5.86
C VAL A 17 9.17 2.31 6.13
N THR A 18 9.02 1.90 7.39
CA THR A 18 8.74 0.51 7.77
C THR A 18 7.41 0.03 7.17
N ILE A 19 6.35 0.83 7.30
CA ILE A 19 5.04 0.52 6.71
C ILE A 19 5.15 0.43 5.19
N ARG A 20 5.84 1.38 4.56
CA ARG A 20 6.04 1.41 3.11
C ARG A 20 6.76 0.18 2.58
N ASN A 21 7.82 -0.26 3.27
CA ASN A 21 8.58 -1.44 2.88
C ASN A 21 7.72 -2.70 3.00
N ARG A 22 7.01 -2.87 4.13
CA ARG A 22 6.13 -4.03 4.32
C ARG A 22 5.01 -4.08 3.30
N TYR A 23 4.43 -2.93 2.95
CA TYR A 23 3.38 -2.89 1.92
C TYR A 23 3.91 -3.27 0.54
N LYS A 24 5.16 -2.93 0.19
CA LYS A 24 5.78 -3.36 -1.07
C LYS A 24 5.98 -4.88 -1.09
N GLU A 25 6.56 -5.46 -0.04
CA GLU A 25 6.75 -6.91 0.08
C GLU A 25 5.44 -7.66 -0.09
N LEU A 26 4.36 -7.20 0.58
CA LEU A 26 3.04 -7.82 0.45
C LEU A 26 2.46 -7.72 -0.96
N LEU A 27 2.71 -6.64 -1.69
CA LEU A 27 2.26 -6.52 -3.08
C LEU A 27 3.00 -7.49 -4.00
N ASP A 28 4.29 -7.68 -3.76
CA ASP A 28 5.13 -8.60 -4.51
C ASP A 28 4.78 -10.07 -4.20
N GLU A 29 4.66 -10.43 -2.92
CA GLU A 29 4.29 -11.78 -2.47
C GLU A 29 2.90 -12.22 -2.95
N LEU A 30 1.97 -11.28 -3.08
CA LEU A 30 0.59 -11.55 -3.48
C LEU A 30 0.32 -11.31 -4.98
N ASP A 31 1.35 -10.96 -5.78
CA ASP A 31 1.25 -10.56 -7.21
C ASP A 31 0.15 -9.51 -7.49
N LEU A 32 -0.05 -8.58 -6.56
CA LEU A 32 -1.13 -7.59 -6.60
C LEU A 32 -0.81 -6.37 -7.46
N GLU A 33 0.44 -6.21 -7.91
CA GLU A 33 0.84 -5.07 -8.73
C GLU A 33 -0.01 -4.94 -10.00
N ARG A 34 -0.32 -6.07 -10.64
CA ARG A 34 -1.08 -6.13 -11.89
C ARG A 34 -2.52 -5.65 -11.68
N GLU A 35 -3.15 -6.11 -10.60
CA GLU A 35 -4.51 -5.72 -10.25
C GLU A 35 -4.61 -4.23 -9.88
N ILE A 36 -3.60 -3.70 -9.18
CA ILE A 36 -3.53 -2.26 -8.89
C ILE A 36 -3.40 -1.46 -10.19
N LYS A 37 -2.53 -1.88 -11.12
CA LYS A 37 -2.36 -1.21 -12.43
C LYS A 37 -3.67 -1.20 -13.22
N LYS A 38 -4.40 -2.32 -13.26
CA LYS A 38 -5.74 -2.40 -13.89
C LYS A 38 -6.74 -1.44 -13.24
N SER A 39 -6.82 -1.41 -11.90
CA SER A 39 -7.75 -0.53 -11.19
C SER A 39 -7.46 0.96 -11.44
N LYS A 40 -6.18 1.34 -11.56
CA LYS A 40 -5.76 2.71 -11.87
C LYS A 40 -6.14 3.12 -13.29
N LYS A 41 -6.02 2.21 -14.27
CA LYS A 41 -6.45 2.45 -15.65
C LYS A 41 -7.96 2.72 -15.72
N LYS A 42 -8.76 1.87 -15.07
CA LYS A 42 -10.23 2.00 -15.03
C LYS A 42 -10.73 3.31 -14.40
N ARG A 43 -9.97 3.94 -13.51
CA ARG A 43 -10.32 5.24 -12.90
C ARG A 43 -9.94 6.45 -13.74
N LYS A 44 -9.11 6.26 -14.77
CA LYS A 44 -8.67 7.34 -15.67
C LYS A 44 -9.57 7.45 -16.92
N GLU A 45 -10.35 6.41 -17.18
CA GLU A 45 -11.45 6.37 -18.16
C GLU A 45 -12.73 6.90 -17.49
#